data_AF-A0A842EWX1-F1
#
_entry.id   AF-A0A842EWX1-F1
#
_cell.length_a   1.000
_cell.length_b   1.000
_cell.length_c   1.000
_cell.angle_alpha   90.00
_cell.angle_beta   90.00
_cell.angle_gamma   90.00
#
_symmetry.space_group_name_H-M   'P 1'
#
loop_
_entity.id
_entity.type
_entity.pdbx_description
1 polymer ?
#
loop_
_entity_poly.entity_id
_entity_poly.type
_entity_poly.pdbx_seq_one_letter_code
_entity_poly.pdbx_strand_id
1 'polypeptide(L)'
;MANVATDGAGAGGGAADISISVDEISEIHNRIRKITLELEKLGKSTESISSIKFYKDGKAKKALEVYDKANEKAMDLYDNYAQIANLVAYTIQAMMEQDESLGQEFYTKLDLPK
;
A
#
# COMPACT_ATOMS: atom_id res chain seq x y z
N MET A 1 -34.40 -11.04 10.83
CA MET A 1 -34.75 -10.08 11.91
C MET A 1 -33.45 -9.79 12.64
N ALA A 2 -32.94 -8.58 12.85
CA ALA A 2 -33.33 -7.24 12.46
C ALA A 2 -32.03 -6.39 12.39
N ASN A 3 -32.03 -5.40 11.51
CA ASN A 3 -31.03 -4.35 11.41
C ASN A 3 -30.98 -3.57 12.72
N VAL A 4 -29.81 -3.43 13.35
CA VAL A 4 -29.63 -2.54 14.49
C VAL A 4 -28.76 -1.37 14.02
N ALA A 5 -29.45 -0.32 13.57
CA ALA A 5 -28.87 1.01 13.52
C ALA A 5 -28.83 1.55 14.96
N THR A 6 -27.64 1.73 15.51
CA THR A 6 -27.42 2.57 16.69
C THR A 6 -27.04 3.96 16.20
N ASP A 7 -28.05 4.82 16.09
CA ASP A 7 -27.87 6.26 15.99
C ASP A 7 -27.97 6.83 17.41
N GLY A 8 -26.89 7.44 17.91
CA GLY A 8 -26.81 7.84 19.32
C GLY A 8 -25.50 8.54 19.66
N ALA A 9 -25.53 9.87 19.55
CA ALA A 9 -24.47 10.83 19.82
C ALA A 9 -23.61 10.55 21.08
N GLY A 10 -22.30 10.48 20.86
CA GLY A 10 -21.27 10.56 21.89
C GLY A 10 -19.97 11.08 21.27
N ALA A 11 -19.58 12.30 21.62
CA ALA A 11 -18.31 12.89 21.21
C ALA A 11 -17.16 12.11 21.85
N GLY A 12 -16.41 11.37 21.04
CA GLY A 12 -15.15 10.72 21.37
C GLY A 12 -14.47 10.41 20.06
N GLY A 13 -13.18 10.78 19.91
CA GLY A 13 -12.44 10.64 18.66
C GLY A 13 -12.53 9.23 18.12
N GLY A 14 -13.45 9.02 17.19
CA GLY A 14 -13.64 7.73 16.54
C GLY A 14 -12.43 7.50 15.65
N ALA A 15 -11.61 6.50 16.00
CA ALA A 15 -10.93 5.75 14.96
C ALA A 15 -12.03 5.40 13.94
N ALA A 16 -11.95 5.97 12.74
CA ALA A 16 -12.92 5.68 11.71
C ALA A 16 -12.92 4.15 11.52
N ASP A 17 -14.07 3.50 11.71
CA ASP A 17 -14.18 2.06 11.49
C ASP A 17 -13.77 1.76 10.06
N ILE A 18 -12.64 1.08 9.89
CA ILE A 18 -12.14 0.67 8.58
C ILE A 18 -12.98 -0.55 8.16
N SER A 19 -14.07 -0.27 7.45
CA SER A 19 -14.88 -1.32 6.81
C SER A 19 -14.22 -1.73 5.49
N ILE A 20 -13.30 -2.70 5.57
CA ILE A 20 -12.66 -3.34 4.41
C ILE A 20 -12.59 -4.84 4.62
N SER A 21 -12.90 -5.62 3.59
CA SER A 21 -12.76 -7.07 3.64
C SER A 21 -11.31 -7.53 3.42
N VAL A 22 -11.00 -8.75 3.85
CA VAL A 22 -9.69 -9.41 3.60
C VAL A 22 -9.39 -9.50 2.11
N ASP A 23 -10.40 -9.78 1.29
CA ASP A 23 -10.25 -9.86 -0.17
C ASP A 23 -9.89 -8.49 -0.77
N GLU A 24 -10.60 -7.43 -0.36
CA GLU A 24 -10.37 -6.07 -0.84
C GLU A 24 -8.98 -5.56 -0.45
N ILE A 25 -8.57 -5.71 0.81
CA ILE A 25 -7.26 -5.24 1.25
C ILE A 25 -6.12 -6.04 0.61
N SER A 26 -6.33 -7.33 0.36
CA SER A 26 -5.38 -8.18 -0.38
C SER A 26 -5.25 -7.75 -1.84
N GLU A 27 -6.37 -7.39 -2.48
CA GLU A 27 -6.36 -6.89 -3.86
C GLU A 27 -5.62 -5.54 -3.95
N ILE A 28 -5.87 -4.63 -3.00
CA ILE A 28 -5.17 -3.34 -2.91
C ILE A 28 -3.66 -3.57 -2.75
N HIS A 29 -3.25 -4.41 -1.80
CA HIS A 29 -1.84 -4.76 -1.60
C HIS A 29 -1.19 -5.29 -2.89
N ASN A 30 -1.85 -6.22 -3.59
CA ASN A 30 -1.35 -6.80 -4.82
C ASN A 30 -1.25 -5.79 -5.97
N ARG A 31 -2.18 -4.84 -6.06
CA ARG A 31 -2.14 -3.75 -7.04
C ARG A 31 -0.99 -2.79 -6.76
N ILE A 32 -0.81 -2.38 -5.51
CA ILE A 32 0.32 -1.53 -5.11
C ILE A 32 1.65 -2.21 -5.46
N ARG A 33 1.81 -3.48 -5.11
CA ARG A 33 3.02 -4.25 -5.42
C ARG A 33 3.32 -4.28 -6.92
N LYS A 34 2.30 -4.47 -7.78
CA LYS A 34 2.49 -4.42 -9.24
C LYS A 34 2.97 -3.06 -9.72
N ILE A 35 2.39 -1.98 -9.19
CA ILE A 35 2.79 -0.61 -9.55
C ILE A 35 4.24 -0.35 -9.15
N THR A 36 4.63 -0.69 -7.92
CA THR A 36 6.00 -0.55 -7.42
C THR A 36 7.01 -1.27 -8.31
N LEU A 37 6.72 -2.52 -8.72
CA LEU A 37 7.59 -3.30 -9.61
C LEU A 37 7.76 -2.67 -11.00
N GLU A 38 6.69 -2.12 -11.59
CA GLU A 38 6.78 -1.44 -12.88
C GLU A 38 7.58 -0.13 -12.79
N LEU A 39 7.45 0.61 -11.67
CA LEU A 39 8.24 1.82 -11.43
C LEU A 39 9.74 1.52 -11.26
N GLU A 40 10.10 0.46 -10.53
CA GLU A 40 11.50 0.01 -10.43
C GLU A 40 12.09 -0.37 -11.80
N LYS A 41 11.29 -1.08 -12.62
CA LYS A 41 11.70 -1.49 -13.97
C LYS A 41 11.90 -0.29 -14.89
N LEU A 42 11.04 0.73 -14.76
CA LEU A 42 11.18 2.00 -15.48
C LEU A 42 12.50 2.67 -15.11
N GLY A 43 12.80 2.80 -13.81
CA GLY A 43 14.04 3.41 -13.32
C GLY A 43 15.31 2.72 -13.83
N LYS A 44 15.34 1.38 -13.84
CA LYS A 44 16.47 0.60 -14.39
C LYS A 44 16.63 0.77 -15.90
N SER A 45 15.51 0.89 -16.62
CA SER A 45 15.51 1.04 -18.08
C SER A 45 16.02 2.41 -18.50
N THR A 46 15.62 3.47 -17.79
CA THR A 46 16.07 4.85 -18.05
C THR A 46 17.54 5.03 -17.71
N GLU A 47 18.05 4.46 -16.61
CA GLU A 47 19.49 4.42 -16.32
C GLU A 47 20.29 3.70 -17.41
N SER A 48 19.78 2.59 -17.92
CA SER A 48 20.46 1.87 -19.01
C SER A 48 20.55 2.73 -20.27
N ILE A 49 19.49 3.47 -20.62
CA ILE A 49 19.48 4.38 -21.78
C ILE A 49 20.44 5.55 -21.59
N SER A 50 20.48 6.15 -20.39
CA SER A 50 21.37 7.30 -20.10
C SER A 50 22.85 6.93 -20.14
N SER A 51 23.18 5.66 -19.89
CA SER A 51 24.57 5.15 -19.97
C SER A 51 25.12 4.98 -21.39
N ILE A 52 24.26 5.02 -22.43
CA ILE A 52 24.67 4.81 -23.83
C ILE A 52 25.44 6.04 -24.34
N LYS A 53 26.61 5.81 -24.94
CA LYS A 53 27.56 6.84 -25.43
C LYS A 53 26.92 7.93 -26.31
N PHE A 54 25.95 7.54 -27.16
CA PHE A 54 25.19 8.46 -28.02
C PHE A 54 24.44 9.54 -27.23
N TYR A 55 23.89 9.18 -26.07
CA TYR A 55 23.16 10.08 -25.20
C TYR A 55 24.08 10.79 -24.19
N LYS A 56 25.19 10.14 -23.80
CA LYS A 56 26.19 10.69 -22.86
C LYS A 56 27.01 11.85 -23.44
N ASP A 57 27.48 11.71 -24.69
CA ASP A 57 28.45 12.63 -25.30
C ASP A 57 27.92 13.30 -26.60
N GLY A 58 26.68 13.03 -27.00
CA GLY A 58 26.11 13.44 -28.30
C GLY A 58 25.05 14.56 -28.23
N LYS A 59 24.56 14.98 -29.41
CA LYS A 59 23.49 16.01 -29.58
C LYS A 59 22.17 15.66 -28.87
N ALA A 60 21.99 14.41 -28.47
CA ALA A 60 20.80 13.91 -27.79
C ALA A 60 20.83 14.10 -26.25
N LYS A 61 21.90 14.68 -25.68
CA LYS A 61 22.00 14.95 -24.24
C LYS A 61 20.82 15.77 -23.69
N LYS A 62 20.29 16.73 -24.45
CA LYS A 62 19.08 17.48 -24.07
C LYS A 62 17.81 16.62 -23.98
N ALA A 63 17.73 15.52 -24.72
CA ALA A 63 16.61 14.60 -24.61
C ALA A 63 16.67 13.81 -23.29
N LEU A 64 17.87 13.54 -22.76
CA LEU A 64 18.05 12.93 -21.44
C LEU A 64 17.55 13.80 -20.29
N GLU A 65 17.67 15.13 -20.37
CA GLU A 65 17.16 16.02 -19.30
C GLU A 65 15.64 15.86 -19.07
N VAL A 66 14.88 15.49 -20.12
CA VAL A 66 13.45 15.17 -20.01
C VAL A 66 13.25 13.81 -19.33
N TYR A 67 14.11 12.83 -19.61
CA TYR A 67 14.09 11.52 -18.96
C TYR A 67 14.50 11.60 -17.49
N ASP A 68 15.47 12.44 -17.13
CA ASP A 68 15.90 12.63 -15.74
C ASP A 68 14.74 13.19 -14.88
N LYS A 69 14.06 14.24 -15.37
CA LYS A 69 12.86 14.78 -14.71
C LYS A 69 11.70 13.79 -14.63
N ALA A 70 11.53 12.97 -15.67
CA ALA A 70 10.51 11.92 -15.65
C ALA A 70 10.87 10.81 -14.64
N ASN A 71 12.15 10.50 -14.49
CA ASN A 71 12.66 9.55 -13.51
C ASN A 71 12.48 10.06 -12.08
N GLU A 72 12.80 11.33 -11.80
CA GLU A 72 12.52 11.95 -10.50
C GLU A 72 11.04 11.82 -10.14
N LYS A 73 10.13 12.18 -11.06
CA LYS A 73 8.69 12.02 -10.83
C LYS A 73 8.25 10.57 -10.65
N ALA A 74 8.90 9.62 -11.33
CA ALA A 74 8.63 8.20 -11.16
C ALA A 74 9.10 7.70 -9.78
N MET A 75 10.21 8.23 -9.27
CA MET A 75 10.70 7.95 -7.91
C MET A 75 9.83 8.60 -6.84
N ASP A 76 9.36 9.84 -7.04
CA ASP A 76 8.38 10.46 -6.16
C ASP A 76 7.09 9.61 -6.09
N LEU A 77 6.65 9.07 -7.23
CA LEU A 77 5.50 8.19 -7.29
C LEU A 77 5.77 6.86 -6.57
N TYR A 78 6.97 6.29 -6.74
CA TYR A 78 7.42 5.09 -6.04
C TYR A 78 7.38 5.30 -4.52
N ASP A 79 7.90 6.42 -4.01
CA ASP A 79 7.93 6.73 -2.58
C ASP A 79 6.51 6.84 -2.00
N ASN A 80 5.60 7.46 -2.74
CA ASN A 80 4.19 7.53 -2.35
C ASN A 80 3.56 6.13 -2.27
N TYR A 81 3.76 5.28 -3.28
CA TYR A 81 3.24 3.91 -3.25
C TYR A 81 3.90 3.06 -2.16
N ALA A 82 5.17 3.30 -1.82
CA ALA A 82 5.84 2.65 -0.70
C ALA A 82 5.22 3.05 0.65
N GLN A 83 4.88 4.32 0.83
CA GLN A 83 4.17 4.78 2.02
C GLN A 83 2.77 4.16 2.13
N ILE A 84 2.02 4.11 1.02
CA ILE A 84 0.70 3.48 0.97
C ILE A 84 0.83 1.97 1.27
N ALA A 85 1.85 1.29 0.73
CA ALA A 85 2.10 -0.12 1.02
C ALA A 85 2.33 -0.38 2.51
N ASN A 86 3.11 0.48 3.18
CA ASN A 86 3.33 0.39 4.63
C ASN A 86 2.03 0.57 5.42
N LEU A 87 1.18 1.51 5.02
CA LEU A 87 -0.12 1.71 5.67
C LEU A 87 -1.03 0.48 5.49
N VAL A 88 -1.09 -0.07 4.28
CA VAL A 88 -1.87 -1.28 4.01
C VAL A 88 -1.34 -2.48 4.82
N ALA A 89 -0.02 -2.65 4.89
CA ALA A 89 0.60 -3.70 5.70
C ALA A 89 0.27 -3.54 7.19
N TYR A 90 0.31 -2.31 7.71
CA TYR A 90 -0.09 -2.00 9.08
C TYR A 90 -1.57 -2.35 9.33
N THR A 91 -2.46 -2.01 8.40
CA THR A 91 -3.88 -2.35 8.52
C THR A 91 -4.11 -3.87 8.51
N ILE A 92 -3.43 -4.62 7.64
CA ILE A 92 -3.50 -6.09 7.62
C ILE A 92 -3.05 -6.66 8.98
N GLN A 93 -1.95 -6.15 9.55
CA GLN A 93 -1.46 -6.60 10.85
C GLN A 93 -2.48 -6.32 11.96
N ALA A 94 -3.08 -5.13 11.98
CA ALA A 94 -4.11 -4.78 12.95
C ALA A 94 -5.36 -5.68 12.83
N MET A 95 -5.79 -6.02 11.60
CA MET A 95 -6.90 -6.96 11.39
C MET A 95 -6.57 -8.35 11.94
N MET A 96 -5.34 -8.84 11.73
CA MET A 96 -4.90 -10.14 12.26
C MET A 96 -4.90 -10.17 13.80
N GLU A 97 -4.37 -9.12 14.43
CA GLU A 97 -4.34 -9.01 15.90
C GLU A 97 -5.75 -8.95 16.50
N GLN A 98 -6.66 -8.23 15.84
CA GLN A 98 -8.04 -8.12 16.26
C GLN A 98 -8.77 -9.47 16.16
N ASP A 99 -8.59 -10.21 15.06
CA ASP A 99 -9.19 -11.53 14.87
C ASP A 99 -8.63 -12.56 15.87
N GLU A 100 -7.31 -12.53 16.16
CA GLU A 100 -6.70 -13.39 17.17
C GLU A 100 -7.27 -13.09 18.57
N SER A 101 -7.35 -11.81 18.94
CA SER A 101 -7.91 -11.38 20.23
C SER A 101 -9.37 -11.81 20.37
N LEU A 102 -10.17 -11.63 19.32
CA LEU A 102 -11.56 -12.06 19.30
C LEU A 102 -11.69 -13.59 19.46
N GLY A 103 -10.85 -14.36 18.75
CA GLY A 103 -10.79 -15.81 18.89
C GLY A 103 -10.48 -16.26 20.31
N GLN A 104 -9.49 -15.65 20.97
CA GLN A 104 -9.15 -15.93 22.37
C GLN A 104 -10.30 -15.57 23.32
N GLU A 105 -11.00 -14.47 23.08
CA GLU A 105 -12.17 -14.08 23.86
C GLU A 105 -13.31 -15.11 23.73
N PHE A 106 -13.52 -15.67 22.54
CA PHE A 106 -14.48 -16.77 22.35
C PHE A 106 -14.06 -18.02 23.14
N TYR A 107 -12.81 -18.47 23.03
CA TYR A 107 -12.33 -19.66 23.75
C TYR A 107 -12.43 -19.52 25.27
N THR A 108 -12.12 -18.34 25.82
CA THR A 108 -12.18 -18.10 27.27
C THR A 108 -13.61 -18.04 27.81
N LYS A 109 -14.57 -17.62 26.98
CA LYS A 109 -16.00 -17.57 27.34
C LYS A 109 -16.74 -18.88 27.09
N LEU A 110 -16.21 -19.78 26.25
CA LEU A 110 -16.76 -21.12 26.11
C LEU A 110 -16.32 -21.98 27.30
N ASP A 111 -17.28 -22.52 28.04
CA ASP A 111 -17.07 -23.47 29.14
C ASP A 111 -16.69 -24.85 28.57
N LEU A 112 -15.46 -24.95 28.04
CA LEU A 112 -14.95 -26.17 27.42
C LEU A 112 -14.48 -27.15 28.51
N PRO A 113 -14.94 -28.42 28.48
CA PRO A 113 -14.46 -29.43 29.42
C PRO A 113 -12.95 -29.66 29.23
N LYS A 114 -12.25 -29.78 30.35
CA LYS A 114 -10.80 -30.07 30.41
C LYS A 114 -10.42 -31.39 29.74
#